data_AF-A0A0B6XG26-F1
#
_entry.id   AF-A0A0B6XG26-F1
#
_cell.length_a   1.000
_cell.length_b   1.000
_cell.length_c   1.000
_cell.angle_alpha   90.00
_cell.angle_beta   90.00
_cell.angle_gamma   90.00
#
_symmetry.space_group_name_H-M   'P 1'
#
loop_
_entity.id
_entity.type
_entity.pdbx_description
1 polymer ?
#
loop_
_entity_poly.entity_id
_entity_poly.type
_entity_poly.pdbx_seq_one_letter_code
_entity_poly.pdbx_strand_id
1 'polypeptide(L)'
;MTMSNTTHYENANFLRELAESLPRIMPHANAARKVELLQRLANEELAQGEYEERIRAKVAATRADSRPGMTTEQLRQQLQSRYQELHDAI
;
A
#
# COMPACT_ATOMS: atom_id res chain seq x y z
N MET A 1 7.89 -15.34 -7.58
CA MET A 1 6.54 -14.79 -7.33
C MET A 1 5.99 -15.18 -5.94
N THR A 2 6.84 -15.57 -4.99
CA THR A 2 6.40 -16.31 -3.79
C THR A 2 6.19 -15.44 -2.55
N MET A 3 6.91 -14.30 -2.41
CA MET A 3 7.00 -13.59 -1.14
C MET A 3 5.74 -12.82 -0.70
N SER A 4 4.98 -12.16 -1.57
CA SER A 4 3.77 -11.43 -1.11
C SER A 4 2.66 -12.37 -0.67
N ASN A 5 2.51 -13.52 -1.31
CA ASN A 5 1.54 -14.51 -0.83
C ASN A 5 1.94 -14.96 0.58
N THR A 6 3.23 -15.23 0.82
CA THR A 6 3.75 -15.59 2.14
C THR A 6 3.45 -14.51 3.19
N THR A 7 3.72 -13.23 2.90
CA THR A 7 3.45 -12.12 3.82
C THR A 7 1.96 -11.93 4.11
N HIS A 8 1.08 -12.04 3.10
CA HIS A 8 -0.38 -11.97 3.35
C HIS A 8 -0.90 -13.13 4.21
N TYR A 9 -0.34 -14.34 4.05
CA TYR A 9 -0.68 -15.47 4.91
C TYR A 9 -0.16 -15.31 6.35
N GLU A 10 1.04 -14.74 6.52
CA GLU A 10 1.60 -14.42 7.84
C GLU A 10 0.73 -13.37 8.57
N ASN A 11 0.28 -12.33 7.87
CA ASN A 11 -0.57 -11.28 8.46
C ASN A 11 -1.97 -11.80 8.82
N ALA A 12 -2.56 -12.68 8.00
CA ALA A 12 -3.82 -13.34 8.36
C ALA A 12 -3.68 -14.23 9.60
N ASN A 13 -2.55 -14.92 9.75
CA ASN A 13 -2.25 -15.70 10.96
C ASN A 13 -2.06 -14.80 12.19
N PHE A 14 -1.40 -13.65 12.03
CA PHE A 14 -1.26 -12.66 13.10
C PHE A 14 -2.60 -12.13 13.59
N LEU A 15 -3.52 -11.76 12.69
CA LEU A 15 -4.85 -11.28 13.08
C LEU A 15 -5.67 -12.34 13.83
N ARG A 16 -5.52 -13.61 13.45
CA ARG A 16 -6.13 -14.75 14.14
C ARG A 16 -5.55 -14.92 15.56
N GLU A 17 -4.22 -14.93 15.68
CA GLU A 17 -3.55 -15.03 16.99
C GLU A 17 -3.86 -13.83 17.90
N LEU A 18 -4.01 -12.64 17.30
CA LEU A 18 -4.46 -11.46 18.01
C LEU A 18 -5.90 -11.61 18.50
N ALA A 19 -6.82 -12.14 17.67
CA ALA A 19 -8.20 -12.41 18.08
C ALA A 19 -8.29 -13.41 19.24
N GLU A 20 -7.47 -14.45 19.20
CA GLU A 20 -7.38 -15.48 20.26
C GLU A 20 -6.80 -14.91 21.57
N SER A 21 -5.86 -13.97 21.48
CA SER A 21 -5.22 -13.36 22.66
C SER A 21 -5.95 -12.12 23.20
N LEU A 22 -6.81 -11.47 22.42
CA LEU A 22 -7.56 -10.24 22.76
C LEU A 22 -8.32 -10.29 24.09
N PRO A 23 -9.00 -11.39 24.46
CA PRO A 23 -9.65 -11.52 25.76
C PRO A 23 -8.67 -11.36 26.94
N ARG A 24 -7.41 -11.77 26.77
CA ARG A 24 -6.37 -11.70 27.80
C ARG A 24 -5.65 -10.34 27.83
N ILE A 25 -5.37 -9.75 26.66
CA ILE A 25 -4.66 -8.45 26.56
C ILE A 25 -5.58 -7.25 26.80
N MET A 26 -6.88 -7.38 26.51
CA MET A 26 -7.90 -6.34 26.75
C MET A 26 -9.07 -6.91 27.57
N PRO A 27 -8.83 -7.33 28.83
CA PRO A 27 -9.83 -8.03 29.64
C PRO A 27 -11.06 -7.16 29.94
N HIS A 28 -10.88 -5.85 30.11
CA HIS A 28 -11.96 -4.91 30.44
C HIS A 28 -12.70 -4.34 29.22
N ALA A 29 -12.22 -4.61 28.00
CA ALA A 29 -12.90 -4.17 26.80
C ALA A 29 -14.09 -5.08 26.48
N ASN A 30 -15.22 -4.46 26.16
CA ASN A 30 -16.41 -5.18 25.72
C ASN A 30 -16.17 -5.84 24.34
N ALA A 31 -17.04 -6.80 23.99
CA ALA A 31 -16.91 -7.57 22.74
C ALA A 31 -16.95 -6.67 21.50
N ALA A 32 -17.82 -5.65 21.48
CA ALA A 32 -17.96 -4.73 20.36
C ALA A 32 -16.64 -3.99 20.06
N ARG A 33 -15.96 -3.48 21.08
CA ARG A 33 -14.69 -2.76 20.93
C ARG A 33 -13.54 -3.68 20.46
N LYS A 34 -13.54 -4.95 20.86
CA LYS A 34 -12.58 -5.95 20.38
C LYS A 34 -12.81 -6.27 18.90
N VAL A 35 -14.07 -6.45 18.50
CA VAL A 35 -14.46 -6.70 17.10
C VAL A 35 -14.13 -5.50 16.22
N GLU A 36 -14.44 -4.28 16.68
CA GLU A 36 -14.12 -3.04 15.95
C GLU A 36 -12.61 -2.90 15.72
N LEU A 37 -11.79 -3.20 16.73
CA LEU A 37 -10.33 -3.19 16.58
C LEU A 37 -9.86 -4.22 15.55
N LEU A 38 -10.33 -5.46 15.63
CA LEU A 38 -9.97 -6.51 14.66
C LEU A 38 -10.39 -6.14 13.24
N GLN A 39 -11.59 -5.56 13.08
CA GLN A 39 -12.07 -5.12 11.77
C GLN A 39 -11.20 -4.00 11.21
N ARG A 40 -10.81 -3.02 12.05
CA ARG A 40 -9.93 -1.94 11.61
C ARG A 40 -8.57 -2.48 11.16
N LEU A 41 -7.97 -3.37 11.96
CA LEU A 41 -6.69 -3.98 11.62
C LEU A 41 -6.79 -4.83 10.35
N ALA A 42 -7.87 -5.60 10.17
CA ALA A 42 -8.10 -6.35 8.94
C ALA A 42 -8.20 -5.42 7.70
N ASN A 43 -8.87 -4.27 7.84
CA ASN A 43 -8.96 -3.29 6.75
C ASN A 43 -7.61 -2.65 6.43
N GLU A 44 -6.82 -2.33 7.45
CA GLU A 44 -5.46 -1.79 7.30
C GLU A 44 -4.55 -2.80 6.56
N GLU A 45 -4.59 -4.07 6.93
CA GLU A 45 -3.83 -5.14 6.26
C GLU A 45 -4.23 -5.34 4.80
N LEU A 46 -5.53 -5.28 4.50
CA LEU A 46 -6.01 -5.34 3.11
C LEU A 46 -5.52 -4.14 2.30
N ALA A 47 -5.64 -2.93 2.84
CA ALA A 47 -5.19 -1.71 2.17
C ALA A 47 -3.67 -1.71 1.92
N GLN A 48 -2.90 -2.24 2.87
CA GLN A 48 -1.46 -2.41 2.73
C GLN A 48 -1.12 -3.40 1.59
N GLY A 49 -1.83 -4.52 1.52
CA GLY A 49 -1.63 -5.50 0.45
C GLY A 49 -1.95 -4.95 -0.94
N GLU A 50 -3.07 -4.25 -1.09
CA GLU A 50 -3.44 -3.58 -2.34
C GLU A 50 -2.39 -2.52 -2.74
N TYR A 51 -1.87 -1.77 -1.77
CA TYR A 51 -0.82 -0.79 -2.02
C TYR A 51 0.46 -1.46 -2.53
N GLU A 52 0.92 -2.51 -1.87
CA GLU A 52 2.13 -3.24 -2.25
C GLU A 52 2.01 -3.87 -3.63
N GLU A 53 0.86 -4.47 -3.95
CA GLU A 53 0.57 -5.00 -5.27
C GLU A 53 0.63 -3.91 -6.33
N ARG A 54 -0.01 -2.76 -6.08
CA ARG A 54 0.02 -1.61 -6.98
C ARG A 54 1.44 -1.10 -7.22
N ILE A 55 2.25 -0.98 -6.17
CA ILE A 55 3.66 -0.57 -6.29
C ILE A 55 4.44 -1.59 -7.11
N ARG A 56 4.26 -2.89 -6.85
CA ARG A 56 4.92 -3.94 -7.60
C ARG A 56 4.54 -3.91 -9.08
N ALA A 57 3.26 -3.79 -9.39
CA ALA A 57 2.78 -3.69 -10.77
C ALA A 57 3.36 -2.46 -11.47
N LYS A 58 3.39 -1.31 -10.78
CA LYS A 58 4.03 -0.08 -11.28
C LYS A 58 5.52 -0.29 -11.57
N VAL A 59 6.27 -0.88 -10.64
CA VAL A 59 7.70 -1.17 -10.83
C VAL A 59 7.92 -2.15 -11.97
N ALA A 60 7.11 -3.20 -12.07
CA ALA A 60 7.20 -4.17 -13.16
C ALA A 60 6.96 -3.50 -14.52
N ALA A 61 5.93 -2.65 -14.63
CA ALA A 61 5.66 -1.88 -15.84
C ALA A 61 6.82 -0.92 -16.19
N THR A 62 7.36 -0.20 -15.20
CA THR A 62 8.52 0.68 -15.42
C THR A 62 9.77 -0.08 -15.84
N ARG A 63 10.00 -1.28 -15.30
CA ARG A 63 11.14 -2.13 -15.70
C ARG A 63 10.97 -2.74 -17.10
N ALA A 64 9.73 -3.01 -17.51
CA ALA A 64 9.43 -3.46 -18.86
C ALA A 64 9.51 -2.34 -19.91
N ASP A 65 9.47 -1.08 -19.47
CA ASP A 65 9.62 0.08 -20.34
C ASP A 65 11.02 0.11 -20.96
N SER A 66 11.07 -0.04 -22.28
CA SER A 66 12.33 -0.08 -23.05
C SER A 66 12.72 1.29 -23.60
N ARG A 67 11.96 2.34 -23.31
CA ARG A 67 12.28 3.70 -23.77
C ARG A 67 13.59 4.16 -23.11
N PRO A 68 14.44 4.91 -23.83
CA PRO A 68 15.67 5.44 -23.26
C PRO A 68 15.35 6.37 -22.08
N GLY A 69 16.21 6.33 -21.07
CA GLY A 69 16.10 7.22 -19.92
C GLY A 69 16.21 8.69 -20.32
N MET A 70 15.49 9.55 -19.62
CA MET A 70 15.53 11.00 -19.79
C MET A 70 16.55 11.59 -18.81
N THR A 71 17.35 12.55 -19.26
CA THR A 71 18.26 13.26 -18.33
C THR A 71 17.47 14.20 -17.42
N THR A 72 18.03 14.51 -16.25
CA THR A 72 17.41 15.44 -15.30
C THR A 72 17.16 16.82 -15.91
N GLU A 73 18.02 17.28 -16.82
CA GLU A 73 17.86 18.58 -17.49
C GLU A 73 16.65 18.58 -18.44
N GLN A 74 16.54 17.54 -19.27
CA GLN A 74 15.40 17.38 -20.17
C GLN A 74 14.10 17.26 -19.37
N LEU A 75 14.11 16.53 -18.25
CA LEU A 75 12.94 16.40 -17.37
C LEU A 75 12.51 17.76 -16.80
N ARG A 76 13.47 18.57 -16.35
CA ARG A 76 13.20 19.90 -15.81
C ARG A 76 12.55 20.81 -16.85
N GLN A 77 13.07 20.81 -18.07
CA GLN A 77 12.52 21.58 -19.19
C GLN A 77 11.08 21.13 -19.50
N GLN A 78 10.83 19.83 -19.60
CA GLN A 78 9.49 19.32 -19.87
C GLN A 78 8.48 19.68 -18.76
N LEU A 79 8.90 19.63 -17.50
CA LEU A 79 8.05 20.03 -16.37
C LEU A 79 7.75 21.54 -16.41
N GLN A 80 8.74 22.36 -16.75
CA GLN A 80 8.55 23.81 -16.88
C GLN A 80 7.61 24.16 -18.02
N SER A 81 7.76 23.52 -19.19
CA SER A 81 6.83 23.68 -20.32
C SER A 81 5.41 23.29 -19.94
N ARG A 82 5.21 22.15 -19.27
CA ARG A 82 3.88 21.74 -18.80
C ARG A 82 3.28 22.70 -17.79
N TYR A 83 4.08 23.25 -16.88
CA TYR A 83 3.60 24.24 -15.91
C TYR A 83 3.12 25.51 -16.60
N GLN A 84 3.85 25.97 -17.62
CA GLN A 84 3.50 27.14 -18.41
C GLN A 84 2.21 26.89 -19.21
N GLU A 85 2.08 25.74 -19.88
CA GLU A 85 0.85 25.35 -20.59
C GLU A 85 -0.37 25.30 -19.67
N LEU A 86 -0.22 24.77 -18.45
CA LEU A 86 -1.29 24.73 -17.45
C LEU A 86 -1.65 26.12 -16.93
N HIS A 87 -0.66 26.99 -16.76
CA HIS A 87 -0.86 28.36 -16.30
C HIS A 87 -1.56 29.21 -17.36
N ASP A 88 -1.17 29.07 -18.63
CA ASP A 88 -1.74 29.83 -19.74
C ASP A 88 -3.15 29.35 -20.14
N ALA A 89 -3.56 28.17 -19.67
CA ALA A 89 -4.89 27.61 -19.86
C ALA A 89 -5.92 28.04 -18.78
N ILE A 90 -5.51 28.84 -17.79
CA ILE A 90 -6.33 29.39 -16.71
C ILE A 90 -6.54 30.89 -16.95
#